data_AF-A0A7W0Y2U0-F1
#
_entry.id   AF-A0A7W0Y2U0-F1
#
_cell.length_a   1.000
_cell.length_b   1.000
_cell.length_c   1.000
_cell.angle_alpha   90.00
_cell.angle_beta   90.00
_cell.angle_gamma   90.00
#
_symmetry.space_group_name_H-M   'P 1'
#
loop_
_entity.id
_entity.type
_entity.pdbx_description
1 polymer ?
#
loop_
_entity_poly.entity_id
_entity_poly.type
_entity_poly.pdbx_seq_one_letter_code
_entity_poly.pdbx_strand_id
1 'polypeptide(L)'
;WEYPWFAAWDLAFQCVPFALVDPRFAKDQLWMLLFEQFQHPSGQLPAYEREFGDLKPPVHAWAVWRVYNMDRTRTGTADREWLERCFHKLLINFASWVNKVDHDGNNVFEGGFLGLDNITVMDRSEPSLDGSVLQQSDATGWMGMFCLNLMRIALELAKENAVYESMATKFLQHYTYVAYAMKHMGKRDRTLFDSEDGFFYDVLVHPDKSVHRFRVRSLVGLIPLFAVERLESAWIEPFKEFTGNLNWFLKNRREMVDEVIHTIEQPDGKTTYLLTIVNTHQLHRMLEHMYNTEEFLSPYGIRSLSKRHESQPFVFKGLSVGYDPAESSSKLKGGNSNWRGPVWFPTSFLIIESLRKLGTALGPKYTVTTPGSHDAPIGMRDMAYDIARRMISMFLLDENNRRPVFGATRHFVDDPTWRDHLLFYEYFHGDNGAGIGASHQTGWTALVANLIDEWQK
;
A
#
# COMPACT_ATOMS: atom_id res chain seq x y z
N TRP A 1 -11.09 -17.58 -19.95
CA TRP A 1 -11.07 -16.24 -19.34
C TRP A 1 -11.03 -16.47 -17.85
N GLU A 2 -9.89 -16.18 -17.22
CA GLU A 2 -9.50 -16.81 -15.95
C GLU A 2 -10.30 -16.27 -14.75
N TYR A 3 -10.60 -14.96 -14.72
CA TYR A 3 -11.44 -14.34 -13.67
C TYR A 3 -12.48 -13.37 -14.26
N PRO A 4 -13.63 -13.86 -14.77
CA PRO A 4 -14.69 -12.99 -15.31
C PRO A 4 -15.61 -12.45 -14.20
N TRP A 5 -15.02 -11.97 -13.11
CA TRP A 5 -15.71 -11.49 -11.91
C TRP A 5 -14.95 -10.32 -11.28
N PHE A 6 -15.62 -9.48 -10.49
CA PHE A 6 -14.98 -8.31 -9.87
C PHE A 6 -14.44 -8.60 -8.46
N ALA A 7 -13.32 -7.96 -8.12
CA ALA A 7 -12.90 -7.73 -6.75
C ALA A 7 -12.72 -6.24 -6.51
N ALA A 8 -13.18 -5.74 -5.36
CA ALA A 8 -13.18 -4.31 -5.07
C ALA A 8 -11.77 -3.70 -5.06
N TRP A 9 -10.79 -4.39 -4.48
CA TRP A 9 -9.43 -3.88 -4.41
C TRP A 9 -8.73 -3.97 -5.78
N ASP A 10 -8.94 -5.03 -6.57
CA ASP A 10 -8.50 -5.11 -7.97
C ASP A 10 -9.03 -3.94 -8.79
N LEU A 11 -10.34 -3.67 -8.70
CA LEU A 11 -11.00 -2.60 -9.45
C LEU A 11 -10.37 -1.23 -9.16
N ALA A 12 -10.01 -0.97 -7.91
CA ALA A 12 -9.34 0.27 -7.52
C ALA A 12 -8.01 0.47 -8.28
N PHE A 13 -7.19 -0.59 -8.40
CA PHE A 13 -5.95 -0.54 -9.18
C PHE A 13 -6.18 -0.50 -10.69
N GLN A 14 -7.24 -1.14 -11.20
CA GLN A 14 -7.61 -1.13 -12.62
C GLN A 14 -8.06 0.24 -13.11
N CYS A 15 -8.74 1.01 -12.25
CA CYS A 15 -9.23 2.34 -12.62
C CYS A 15 -8.10 3.35 -12.88
N VAL A 16 -6.91 3.13 -12.29
CA VAL A 16 -5.75 4.02 -12.47
C VAL A 16 -5.20 4.00 -13.91
N PRO A 17 -4.91 2.85 -14.55
CA PRO A 17 -4.55 2.81 -15.97
C PRO A 17 -5.73 3.16 -16.88
N PHE A 18 -6.97 2.82 -16.53
CA PHE A 18 -8.13 3.29 -17.32
C PHE A 18 -8.20 4.81 -17.39
N ALA A 19 -7.85 5.53 -16.33
CA ALA A 19 -7.82 6.98 -16.34
C ALA A 19 -6.77 7.60 -17.30
N LEU A 20 -5.82 6.80 -17.82
CA LEU A 20 -4.93 7.23 -18.90
C LEU A 20 -5.63 7.26 -20.27
N VAL A 21 -6.76 6.59 -20.42
CA VAL A 21 -7.48 6.44 -21.70
C VAL A 21 -8.88 7.07 -21.60
N ASP A 22 -9.64 6.67 -20.59
CA ASP A 22 -11.00 7.13 -20.31
C ASP A 22 -11.19 7.36 -18.80
N PRO A 23 -10.89 8.58 -18.30
CA PRO A 23 -11.08 8.92 -16.90
C PRO A 23 -12.56 8.90 -16.47
N ARG A 24 -13.51 9.10 -17.39
CA ARG A 24 -14.94 9.02 -17.05
C ARG A 24 -15.34 7.59 -16.74
N PHE A 25 -14.92 6.64 -17.58
CA PHE A 25 -15.16 5.22 -17.32
C PHE A 25 -14.56 4.79 -15.99
N ALA A 26 -13.30 5.17 -15.70
CA ALA A 26 -12.65 4.87 -14.43
C ALA A 26 -13.44 5.41 -13.22
N LYS A 27 -13.95 6.65 -13.32
CA LYS A 27 -14.79 7.28 -12.29
C LYS A 27 -16.11 6.55 -12.08
N ASP A 28 -16.77 6.13 -13.15
CA ASP A 28 -18.03 5.39 -13.10
C ASP A 28 -17.83 4.02 -12.45
N GLN A 29 -16.72 3.33 -12.73
CA GLN A 29 -16.36 2.06 -12.07
C GLN A 29 -16.12 2.23 -10.56
N LEU A 30 -15.37 3.25 -10.15
CA LEU A 30 -15.15 3.53 -8.72
C LEU A 30 -16.45 3.92 -8.01
N TRP A 31 -17.29 4.72 -8.66
CA TRP A 31 -18.59 5.13 -8.11
C TRP A 31 -19.53 3.93 -7.93
N MET A 32 -19.53 2.97 -8.85
CA MET A 32 -20.39 1.79 -8.80
C MET A 32 -20.26 1.05 -7.46
N LEU A 33 -19.06 0.87 -6.90
CA LEU A 33 -18.91 0.18 -5.61
C LEU A 33 -19.36 1.01 -4.40
N LEU A 34 -19.50 2.33 -4.57
CA LEU A 34 -19.96 3.28 -3.54
C LEU A 34 -21.47 3.58 -3.64
N PHE A 35 -22.10 3.16 -4.73
CA PHE A 35 -23.52 3.36 -5.00
C PHE A 35 -24.40 2.61 -3.99
N GLU A 36 -25.56 3.17 -3.61
CA GLU A 36 -26.41 2.63 -2.53
C GLU A 36 -26.89 1.20 -2.75
N GLN A 37 -26.98 0.76 -4.02
CA GLN A 37 -27.42 -0.59 -4.35
C GLN A 37 -26.32 -1.65 -4.16
N PHE A 38 -25.04 -1.23 -4.10
CA PHE A 38 -23.90 -2.13 -4.00
C PHE A 38 -23.14 -1.99 -2.67
N GLN A 39 -23.02 -0.78 -2.11
CA GLN A 39 -22.43 -0.58 -0.80
C GLN A 39 -23.39 -1.09 0.29
N HIS A 40 -22.91 -2.00 1.15
CA HIS A 40 -23.71 -2.51 2.27
C HIS A 40 -24.12 -1.34 3.20
N PRO A 41 -25.31 -1.34 3.83
CA PRO A 41 -25.76 -0.26 4.71
C PRO A 41 -24.82 0.10 5.87
N SER A 42 -23.96 -0.84 6.29
CA SER A 42 -22.92 -0.56 7.29
C SER A 42 -21.76 0.28 6.76
N GLY A 43 -21.67 0.50 5.45
CA GLY A 43 -20.56 1.15 4.74
C GLY A 43 -19.58 0.20 4.06
N GLN A 44 -19.68 -1.11 4.30
CA GLN A 44 -18.76 -2.09 3.71
C GLN A 44 -18.92 -2.15 2.19
N LEU A 45 -17.80 -2.10 1.46
CA LEU A 45 -17.79 -2.33 0.02
C LEU A 45 -17.90 -3.83 -0.25
N PRO A 46 -18.63 -4.25 -1.30
CA PRO A 46 -18.74 -5.65 -1.66
C PRO A 46 -17.37 -6.16 -2.09
N ALA A 47 -16.85 -7.19 -1.43
CA ALA A 47 -15.48 -7.64 -1.65
C ALA A 47 -15.27 -8.30 -3.02
N TYR A 48 -16.03 -9.36 -3.32
CA TYR A 48 -16.04 -10.07 -4.59
C TYR A 48 -17.24 -11.03 -4.71
N GLU A 49 -17.52 -11.53 -5.92
CA GLU A 49 -18.75 -12.29 -6.24
C GLU A 49 -19.01 -13.55 -5.41
N ARG A 50 -17.97 -14.18 -4.86
CA ARG A 50 -18.13 -15.40 -4.04
C ARG A 50 -18.33 -15.11 -2.56
N GLU A 51 -17.93 -13.95 -2.09
CA GLU A 51 -17.99 -13.57 -0.68
C GLU A 51 -18.03 -12.04 -0.55
N PHE A 52 -19.20 -11.43 -0.76
CA PHE A 52 -19.35 -9.97 -0.68
C PHE A 52 -18.98 -9.37 0.68
N GLY A 53 -19.07 -10.18 1.75
CA GLY A 53 -18.80 -9.77 3.13
C GLY A 53 -17.33 -9.88 3.56
N ASP A 54 -16.42 -10.37 2.70
CA ASP A 54 -14.99 -10.44 3.03
C ASP A 54 -14.37 -9.04 3.21
N LEU A 55 -13.20 -8.98 3.83
CA LEU A 55 -12.46 -7.75 4.05
C LEU A 55 -11.29 -7.64 3.07
N LYS A 56 -11.28 -6.58 2.25
CA LYS A 56 -10.21 -6.25 1.30
C LYS A 56 -9.53 -4.94 1.67
N PRO A 57 -8.27 -4.68 1.31
CA PRO A 57 -7.60 -3.42 1.63
C PRO A 57 -8.43 -2.19 1.22
N PRO A 58 -8.54 -1.14 2.06
CA PRO A 58 -9.32 0.07 1.81
C PRO A 58 -8.63 1.03 0.81
N VAL A 59 -8.14 0.51 -0.31
CA VAL A 59 -7.46 1.27 -1.37
C VAL A 59 -8.39 2.10 -2.23
N HIS A 60 -9.71 1.97 -2.06
CA HIS A 60 -10.71 2.68 -2.87
C HIS A 60 -10.60 4.20 -2.77
N ALA A 61 -10.33 4.73 -1.57
CA ALA A 61 -10.11 6.17 -1.37
C ALA A 61 -8.84 6.68 -2.05
N TRP A 62 -7.79 5.85 -2.09
CA TRP A 62 -6.58 6.15 -2.86
C TRP A 62 -6.88 6.21 -4.35
N ALA A 63 -7.60 5.23 -4.89
CA ALA A 63 -7.97 5.21 -6.31
C ALA A 63 -8.86 6.39 -6.69
N VAL A 64 -9.86 6.73 -5.86
CA VAL A 64 -10.71 7.92 -6.05
C VAL A 64 -9.86 9.19 -6.12
N TRP A 65 -8.95 9.38 -5.16
CA TRP A 65 -8.06 10.52 -5.15
C TRP A 65 -7.11 10.53 -6.35
N ARG A 66 -6.55 9.38 -6.73
CA ARG A 66 -5.61 9.26 -7.86
C ARG A 66 -6.29 9.58 -9.18
N VAL A 67 -7.44 8.98 -9.46
CA VAL A 67 -8.21 9.17 -10.70
C VAL A 67 -8.72 10.61 -10.81
N TYR A 68 -9.23 11.20 -9.72
CA TYR A 68 -9.59 12.63 -9.68
C TYR A 68 -8.44 13.53 -10.14
N ASN A 69 -7.25 13.28 -9.61
CA ASN A 69 -6.06 14.08 -9.94
C ASN A 69 -5.58 13.85 -11.37
N MET A 70 -5.58 12.60 -11.84
CA MET A 70 -5.21 12.27 -13.21
C MET A 70 -6.12 12.96 -14.23
N ASP A 71 -7.43 12.89 -14.01
CA ASP A 71 -8.40 13.58 -14.87
C ASP A 71 -8.21 15.10 -14.83
N ARG A 72 -8.09 15.68 -13.62
CA ARG A 72 -7.84 17.11 -13.44
C ARG A 72 -6.57 17.58 -14.17
N THR A 73 -5.48 16.83 -14.10
CA THR A 73 -4.23 17.18 -14.79
C THR A 73 -4.37 17.10 -16.31
N ARG A 74 -5.16 16.15 -16.83
CA ARG A 74 -5.34 15.93 -18.27
C ARG A 74 -6.33 16.90 -18.91
N THR A 75 -7.42 17.21 -18.22
CA THR A 75 -8.50 18.07 -18.73
C THR A 75 -8.37 19.53 -18.29
N GLY A 76 -7.55 19.80 -17.27
CA GLY A 76 -7.45 21.10 -16.61
C GLY A 76 -8.64 21.44 -15.71
N THR A 77 -9.65 20.55 -15.60
CA THR A 77 -10.88 20.80 -14.85
C THR A 77 -11.02 19.79 -13.71
N ALA A 78 -11.31 20.30 -12.52
CA ALA A 78 -11.58 19.50 -11.34
C ALA A 78 -13.04 19.03 -11.30
N ASP A 79 -13.27 17.72 -11.30
CA ASP A 79 -14.62 17.14 -11.11
C ASP A 79 -14.94 17.02 -9.62
N ARG A 80 -15.21 18.19 -9.02
CA ARG A 80 -15.43 18.33 -7.58
C ARG A 80 -16.69 17.59 -7.12
N GLU A 81 -17.76 17.65 -7.91
CA GLU A 81 -19.03 17.01 -7.56
C GLU A 81 -18.87 15.48 -7.44
N TRP A 82 -18.17 14.85 -8.39
CA TRP A 82 -17.87 13.42 -8.29
C TRP A 82 -17.02 13.10 -7.05
N LEU A 83 -16.01 13.92 -6.76
CA LEU A 83 -15.15 13.74 -5.59
C LEU A 83 -15.95 13.84 -4.28
N GLU A 84 -16.82 14.84 -4.16
CA GLU A 84 -17.67 15.07 -2.99
C GLU A 84 -18.66 13.92 -2.75
N ARG A 85 -19.28 13.42 -3.83
CA ARG A 85 -20.15 12.24 -3.77
C ARG A 85 -19.39 11.01 -3.27
N CYS A 86 -18.21 10.73 -3.83
CA CYS A 86 -17.37 9.61 -3.40
C CYS A 86 -16.93 9.77 -1.94
N PHE A 87 -16.52 10.98 -1.55
CA PHE A 87 -16.09 11.29 -0.19
C PHE A 87 -17.14 10.90 0.84
N HIS A 88 -18.40 11.32 0.66
CA HIS A 88 -19.48 10.98 1.60
C HIS A 88 -19.69 9.47 1.76
N LYS A 89 -19.59 8.69 0.68
CA LYS A 89 -19.70 7.22 0.73
C LYS A 89 -18.50 6.57 1.39
N LEU A 90 -17.31 7.13 1.17
CA LEU A 90 -16.09 6.70 1.83
C LEU A 90 -16.09 7.02 3.33
N LEU A 91 -16.79 8.06 3.80
CA LEU A 91 -16.99 8.30 5.25
C LEU A 91 -17.73 7.14 5.92
N ILE A 92 -18.78 6.64 5.27
CA ILE A 92 -19.54 5.49 5.77
C ILE A 92 -18.67 4.24 5.73
N ASN A 93 -17.88 4.06 4.66
CA ASN A 93 -16.92 2.96 4.57
C ASN A 93 -15.88 3.01 5.69
N PHE A 94 -15.30 4.17 5.98
CA PHE A 94 -14.36 4.37 7.07
C PHE A 94 -14.98 4.00 8.43
N ALA A 95 -16.21 4.43 8.69
CA ALA A 95 -16.91 4.07 9.91
C ALA A 95 -17.14 2.55 10.03
N SER A 96 -17.43 1.86 8.93
CA SER A 96 -17.52 0.38 8.91
C SER A 96 -16.21 -0.28 9.34
N TRP A 97 -15.07 0.26 8.90
CA TRP A 97 -13.75 -0.26 9.25
C TRP A 97 -13.45 -0.11 10.73
N VAL A 98 -13.59 1.11 11.25
CA VAL A 98 -13.31 1.41 12.67
C VAL A 98 -14.19 0.56 13.58
N ASN A 99 -15.47 0.34 13.24
CA ASN A 99 -16.38 -0.41 14.11
C ASN A 99 -16.24 -1.94 14.02
N LYS A 100 -15.79 -2.49 12.89
CA LYS A 100 -15.72 -3.95 12.69
C LYS A 100 -14.34 -4.54 12.95
N VAL A 101 -13.28 -3.76 12.75
CA VAL A 101 -11.91 -4.27 12.61
C VAL A 101 -10.99 -3.72 13.72
N ASP A 102 -11.47 -2.82 14.58
CA ASP A 102 -10.80 -2.38 15.82
C ASP A 102 -11.64 -2.80 17.04
N HIS A 103 -11.63 -4.10 17.36
CA HIS A 103 -12.50 -4.69 18.40
C HIS A 103 -12.28 -4.06 19.78
N ASP A 104 -11.03 -3.76 20.12
CA ASP A 104 -10.63 -3.19 21.41
C ASP A 104 -10.71 -1.65 21.45
N GLY A 105 -11.05 -0.99 20.32
CA GLY A 105 -11.07 0.46 20.21
C GLY A 105 -9.71 1.12 20.47
N ASN A 106 -8.63 0.40 20.20
CA ASN A 106 -7.26 0.80 20.52
C ASN A 106 -6.48 1.32 19.31
N ASN A 107 -7.13 1.42 18.14
CA ASN A 107 -6.58 1.82 16.85
C ASN A 107 -5.52 0.85 16.28
N VAL A 108 -5.55 -0.41 16.71
CA VAL A 108 -4.81 -1.54 16.12
C VAL A 108 -5.84 -2.45 15.47
N PHE A 109 -5.73 -2.61 14.15
CA PHE A 109 -6.75 -3.32 13.37
C PHE A 109 -6.45 -4.83 13.32
N GLU A 110 -7.51 -5.61 13.45
CA GLU A 110 -7.51 -7.07 13.65
C GLU A 110 -8.57 -7.73 12.77
N GLY A 111 -8.28 -8.93 12.29
CA GLY A 111 -9.25 -9.77 11.58
C GLY A 111 -9.42 -9.38 10.12
N GLY A 112 -8.89 -10.20 9.22
CA GLY A 112 -9.14 -10.02 7.79
C GLY A 112 -8.10 -10.65 6.88
N PHE A 113 -8.57 -11.08 5.72
CA PHE A 113 -7.78 -11.63 4.63
C PHE A 113 -6.86 -10.59 3.98
N LEU A 114 -7.37 -9.36 3.80
CA LEU A 114 -6.65 -8.19 3.25
C LEU A 114 -5.93 -8.45 1.92
N GLY A 115 -6.38 -9.43 1.14
CA GLY A 115 -5.90 -9.68 -0.22
C GLY A 115 -4.55 -10.39 -0.33
N LEU A 116 -3.94 -10.81 0.79
CA LEU A 116 -2.60 -11.41 0.85
C LEU A 116 -2.67 -12.86 1.36
N ASP A 117 -3.27 -13.73 0.56
CA ASP A 117 -3.77 -15.07 0.89
C ASP A 117 -2.85 -15.87 1.79
N ASN A 118 -1.70 -16.27 1.26
CA ASN A 118 -0.77 -17.20 1.89
C ASN A 118 0.44 -16.49 2.53
N ILE A 119 0.39 -15.16 2.72
CA ILE A 119 1.58 -14.37 3.11
C ILE A 119 2.15 -14.72 4.50
N THR A 120 1.36 -15.38 5.34
CA THR A 120 1.73 -15.77 6.70
C THR A 120 1.50 -17.28 6.95
N VAL A 121 1.78 -17.74 8.18
CA VAL A 121 1.69 -19.15 8.60
C VAL A 121 0.27 -19.64 8.86
N MET A 122 -0.71 -18.75 9.06
CA MET A 122 -2.09 -19.12 9.44
C MET A 122 -3.13 -18.31 8.67
N ASP A 123 -4.36 -18.82 8.61
CA ASP A 123 -5.47 -18.08 8.02
C ASP A 123 -5.86 -16.91 8.93
N ARG A 124 -5.61 -15.68 8.46
CA ARG A 124 -5.87 -14.44 9.22
C ARG A 124 -7.35 -14.04 9.24
N SER A 125 -8.19 -14.73 8.47
CA SER A 125 -9.64 -14.51 8.49
C SER A 125 -10.36 -15.38 9.53
N GLU A 126 -9.70 -16.40 10.06
CA GLU A 126 -10.29 -17.30 11.05
C GLU A 126 -9.90 -16.89 12.48
N PRO A 127 -10.86 -16.86 13.43
CA PRO A 127 -10.53 -16.62 14.83
C PRO A 127 -9.70 -17.79 15.39
N SER A 128 -8.74 -17.48 16.27
CA SER A 128 -7.96 -18.55 16.91
C SER A 128 -8.82 -19.33 17.89
N LEU A 129 -8.76 -20.67 17.82
CA LEU A 129 -9.55 -21.58 18.68
C LEU A 129 -9.23 -21.42 20.18
N ASP A 130 -8.02 -20.97 20.52
CA ASP A 130 -7.59 -20.73 21.90
C ASP A 130 -7.94 -19.33 22.41
N GLY A 131 -8.66 -18.51 21.63
CA GLY A 131 -9.00 -17.13 21.97
C GLY A 131 -7.85 -16.14 21.77
N SER A 132 -6.74 -16.55 21.13
CA SER A 132 -5.68 -15.62 20.73
C SER A 132 -6.15 -14.67 19.64
N VAL A 133 -5.58 -13.47 19.63
CA VAL A 133 -5.92 -12.40 18.69
C VAL A 133 -4.68 -12.02 17.89
N LEU A 134 -4.79 -12.02 16.56
CA LEU A 134 -3.72 -11.56 15.68
C LEU A 134 -3.88 -10.07 15.40
N GLN A 135 -2.92 -9.29 15.89
CA GLN A 135 -2.81 -7.88 15.58
C GLN A 135 -1.98 -7.68 14.32
N GLN A 136 -2.61 -7.09 13.31
CA GLN A 136 -2.13 -7.07 11.94
C GLN A 136 -1.47 -5.74 11.59
N SER A 137 -0.20 -5.80 11.17
CA SER A 137 0.54 -4.60 10.76
C SER A 137 0.02 -4.01 9.46
N ASP A 138 -0.33 -4.85 8.49
CA ASP A 138 -0.89 -4.39 7.22
C ASP A 138 -2.27 -3.74 7.40
N ALA A 139 -3.19 -4.37 8.14
CA ALA A 139 -4.49 -3.81 8.46
C ALA A 139 -4.38 -2.37 8.99
N THR A 140 -3.50 -2.19 9.96
CA THR A 140 -3.28 -0.91 10.63
C THR A 140 -2.59 0.10 9.71
N GLY A 141 -1.60 -0.34 8.93
CA GLY A 141 -0.94 0.51 7.92
C GLY A 141 -1.89 0.99 6.82
N TRP A 142 -2.77 0.12 6.33
CA TRP A 142 -3.82 0.49 5.37
C TRP A 142 -4.78 1.54 5.93
N MET A 143 -5.17 1.43 7.19
CA MET A 143 -6.04 2.41 7.84
C MET A 143 -5.34 3.76 8.03
N GLY A 144 -4.03 3.76 8.29
CA GLY A 144 -3.21 4.98 8.27
C GLY A 144 -3.25 5.65 6.89
N MET A 145 -3.05 4.88 5.81
CA MET A 145 -3.16 5.38 4.44
C MET A 145 -4.57 5.89 4.12
N PHE A 146 -5.61 5.17 4.54
CA PHE A 146 -7.01 5.56 4.32
C PHE A 146 -7.34 6.90 4.99
N CYS A 147 -6.90 7.10 6.25
CA CYS A 147 -7.04 8.38 6.94
C CYS A 147 -6.40 9.53 6.13
N LEU A 148 -5.17 9.34 5.66
CA LEU A 148 -4.46 10.38 4.90
C LEU A 148 -5.13 10.70 3.56
N ASN A 149 -5.66 9.70 2.85
CA ASN A 149 -6.42 9.93 1.61
C ASN A 149 -7.70 10.73 1.88
N LEU A 150 -8.45 10.38 2.93
CA LEU A 150 -9.67 11.11 3.29
C LEU A 150 -9.38 12.53 3.78
N MET A 151 -8.30 12.73 4.54
CA MET A 151 -7.82 14.06 4.90
C MET A 151 -7.54 14.87 3.63
N ARG A 152 -6.88 14.28 2.62
CA ARG A 152 -6.52 15.00 1.40
C ARG A 152 -7.72 15.36 0.55
N ILE A 153 -8.68 14.45 0.43
CA ILE A 153 -9.95 14.71 -0.25
C ILE A 153 -10.72 15.82 0.48
N ALA A 154 -10.80 15.77 1.81
CA ALA A 154 -11.48 16.81 2.59
C ALA A 154 -10.85 18.19 2.41
N LEU A 155 -9.51 18.30 2.42
CA LEU A 155 -8.81 19.57 2.16
C LEU A 155 -9.02 20.07 0.73
N GLU A 156 -9.11 19.18 -0.26
CA GLU A 156 -9.46 19.57 -1.63
C GLU A 156 -10.87 20.15 -1.70
N LEU A 157 -11.86 19.51 -1.07
CA LEU A 157 -13.24 19.99 -1.01
C LEU A 157 -13.38 21.30 -0.20
N ALA A 158 -12.51 21.49 0.81
CA ALA A 158 -12.46 22.67 1.66
C ALA A 158 -12.05 23.95 0.93
N LYS A 159 -11.43 23.84 -0.25
CA LYS A 159 -11.10 25.01 -1.10
C LYS A 159 -12.33 25.85 -1.48
N GLU A 160 -13.48 25.21 -1.59
CA GLU A 160 -14.75 25.86 -1.96
C GLU A 160 -15.79 25.81 -0.84
N ASN A 161 -15.67 24.88 0.11
CA ASN A 161 -16.59 24.75 1.23
C ASN A 161 -15.84 24.43 2.54
N ALA A 162 -15.61 25.47 3.35
CA ALA A 162 -14.84 25.38 4.60
C ALA A 162 -15.38 24.34 5.61
N VAL A 163 -16.63 23.87 5.50
CA VAL A 163 -17.18 22.81 6.37
C VAL A 163 -16.30 21.54 6.35
N TYR A 164 -15.64 21.26 5.22
CA TYR A 164 -14.76 20.10 5.09
C TYR A 164 -13.44 20.22 5.88
N GLU A 165 -13.04 21.40 6.36
CA GLU A 165 -11.86 21.56 7.23
C GLU A 165 -11.98 20.74 8.53
N SER A 166 -13.20 20.68 9.09
CA SER A 166 -13.49 19.87 10.28
C SER A 166 -13.27 18.37 10.02
N MET A 167 -13.63 17.89 8.82
CA MET A 167 -13.40 16.51 8.41
C MET A 167 -11.91 16.23 8.15
N ALA A 168 -11.20 17.15 7.52
CA ALA A 168 -9.75 17.05 7.38
C ALA A 168 -9.06 16.93 8.74
N THR A 169 -9.49 17.75 9.71
CA THR A 169 -9.02 17.68 11.10
C THR A 169 -9.28 16.31 11.73
N LYS A 170 -10.50 15.76 11.58
CA LYS A 170 -10.86 14.43 12.09
C LYS A 170 -9.91 13.35 11.58
N PHE A 171 -9.61 13.35 10.29
CA PHE A 171 -8.76 12.34 9.66
C PHE A 171 -7.28 12.52 10.00
N LEU A 172 -6.81 13.76 10.17
CA LEU A 172 -5.49 14.04 10.74
C LEU A 172 -5.35 13.40 12.13
N GLN A 173 -6.34 13.61 13.00
CA GLN A 173 -6.32 13.06 14.37
C GLN A 173 -6.37 11.52 14.36
N HIS A 174 -7.26 10.91 13.58
CA HIS A 174 -7.33 9.45 13.46
C HIS A 174 -6.03 8.86 12.92
N TYR A 175 -5.45 9.48 11.88
CA TYR A 175 -4.14 9.08 11.38
C TYR A 175 -3.09 9.06 12.50
N THR A 176 -3.00 10.13 13.31
CA THR A 176 -2.05 10.17 14.43
C THR A 176 -2.33 9.06 15.45
N TYR A 177 -3.59 8.79 15.79
CA TYR A 177 -3.93 7.72 16.73
C TYR A 177 -3.52 6.34 16.20
N VAL A 178 -3.80 6.05 14.94
CA VAL A 178 -3.39 4.80 14.27
C VAL A 178 -1.87 4.68 14.24
N ALA A 179 -1.17 5.71 13.74
CA ALA A 179 0.28 5.71 13.62
C ALA A 179 0.99 5.58 14.98
N TYR A 180 0.45 6.24 16.01
CA TYR A 180 0.93 6.11 17.39
C TYR A 180 0.67 4.72 17.96
N ALA A 181 -0.53 4.15 17.76
CA ALA A 181 -0.90 2.83 18.23
C ALA A 181 -0.03 1.71 17.63
N MET A 182 0.40 1.83 16.37
CA MET A 182 1.33 0.85 15.78
C MET A 182 2.67 0.76 16.51
N LYS A 183 3.09 1.85 17.15
CA LYS A 183 4.40 1.96 17.81
C LYS A 183 4.33 1.84 19.32
N HIS A 184 3.18 2.09 19.93
CA HIS A 184 3.03 2.13 21.39
C HIS A 184 1.87 1.28 21.91
N MET A 185 1.08 0.65 21.02
CA MET A 185 -0.08 -0.23 21.26
C MET A 185 -0.92 0.15 22.50
N GLY A 186 -1.28 1.42 22.61
CA GLY A 186 -2.10 1.93 23.71
C GLY A 186 -1.42 1.87 25.09
N LYS A 187 -0.11 2.14 25.16
CA LYS A 187 0.70 2.11 26.39
C LYS A 187 0.90 0.71 26.98
N ARG A 188 0.91 -0.32 26.13
CA ARG A 188 1.28 -1.70 26.48
C ARG A 188 2.76 -1.90 26.09
N ASP A 189 3.51 -2.75 26.79
CA ASP A 189 4.93 -3.08 26.48
C ASP A 189 5.11 -3.89 25.18
N ARG A 190 4.29 -3.63 24.16
CA ARG A 190 4.19 -4.40 22.92
C ARG A 190 4.06 -3.43 21.77
N THR A 191 4.73 -3.74 20.68
CA THR A 191 4.79 -2.91 19.47
C THR A 191 4.74 -3.80 18.24
N LEU A 192 4.10 -3.32 17.17
CA LEU A 192 4.16 -3.96 15.86
C LEU A 192 5.54 -3.73 15.21
N PHE A 193 6.18 -2.59 15.51
CA PHE A 193 7.55 -2.31 15.10
C PHE A 193 8.56 -2.97 16.05
N ASP A 194 9.37 -3.88 15.54
CA ASP A 194 10.49 -4.46 16.27
C ASP A 194 11.73 -3.56 16.06
N SER A 195 12.23 -2.95 17.14
CA SER A 195 13.35 -2.00 17.05
C SER A 195 14.71 -2.66 16.78
N GLU A 196 14.87 -3.93 17.15
CA GLU A 196 16.11 -4.68 16.90
C GLU A 196 16.22 -5.05 15.43
N ASP A 197 15.12 -5.55 14.84
CA ASP A 197 15.05 -5.80 13.40
C ASP A 197 14.93 -4.49 12.62
N GLY A 198 14.23 -3.48 13.13
CA GLY A 198 13.91 -2.26 12.39
C GLY A 198 12.80 -2.48 11.36
N PHE A 199 11.83 -3.33 11.70
CA PHE A 199 10.79 -3.78 10.77
C PHE A 199 9.45 -4.02 11.48
N PHE A 200 8.34 -3.92 10.76
CA PHE A 200 7.01 -4.22 11.29
C PHE A 200 6.63 -5.68 11.12
N TYR A 201 5.91 -6.22 12.10
CA TYR A 201 5.44 -7.60 12.11
C TYR A 201 4.05 -7.71 12.74
N ASP A 202 3.32 -8.75 12.34
CA ASP A 202 2.11 -9.16 13.05
C ASP A 202 2.47 -9.69 14.45
N VAL A 203 1.57 -9.48 15.41
CA VAL A 203 1.75 -9.93 16.79
C VAL A 203 0.53 -10.74 17.22
N LEU A 204 0.76 -12.00 17.58
CA LEU A 204 -0.25 -12.86 18.19
C LEU A 204 -0.29 -12.60 19.70
N VAL A 205 -1.45 -12.23 20.22
CA VAL A 205 -1.69 -11.99 21.64
C VAL A 205 -2.53 -13.14 22.20
N HIS A 206 -1.97 -13.87 23.17
CA HIS A 206 -2.65 -14.98 23.82
C HIS A 206 -3.58 -14.50 24.95
N PRO A 207 -4.55 -15.33 25.39
CA PRO A 207 -5.47 -14.99 26.49
C PRO A 207 -4.75 -14.64 27.81
N ASP A 208 -3.63 -15.32 28.09
CA ASP A 208 -2.76 -15.07 29.25
C ASP A 208 -1.91 -13.79 29.10
N LYS A 209 -2.16 -13.03 28.02
CA LYS A 209 -1.41 -11.87 27.58
C LYS A 209 0.03 -12.20 27.22
N SER A 210 0.49 -13.42 27.01
CA SER A 210 1.78 -13.61 26.34
C SER A 210 1.70 -13.13 24.88
N VAL A 211 2.83 -12.74 24.29
CA VAL A 211 2.90 -12.31 22.88
C VAL A 211 3.86 -13.17 22.09
N HIS A 212 3.49 -13.42 20.84
CA HIS A 212 4.35 -14.06 19.86
C HIS A 212 4.40 -13.21 18.59
N ARG A 213 5.59 -12.71 18.25
CA ARG A 213 5.80 -11.90 17.04
C ARG A 213 6.07 -12.79 15.84
N PHE A 214 5.31 -12.59 14.77
CA PHE A 214 5.47 -13.34 13.54
C PHE A 214 6.56 -12.68 12.70
N ARG A 215 7.82 -13.08 12.93
CA ARG A 215 9.02 -12.54 12.26
C ARG A 215 9.13 -13.01 10.80
N VAL A 216 8.07 -12.77 10.04
CA VAL A 216 7.96 -12.99 8.61
C VAL A 216 8.18 -11.64 7.93
N ARG A 217 9.38 -11.42 7.38
CA ARG A 217 9.69 -10.21 6.62
C ARG A 217 8.98 -10.27 5.27
N SER A 218 7.75 -9.76 5.23
CA SER A 218 6.89 -9.72 4.05
C SER A 218 6.37 -8.31 3.78
N LEU A 219 5.57 -8.15 2.71
CA LEU A 219 4.83 -6.92 2.44
C LEU A 219 3.97 -6.46 3.63
N VAL A 220 3.55 -7.35 4.52
CA VAL A 220 2.83 -6.98 5.76
C VAL A 220 3.60 -5.92 6.56
N GLY A 221 4.92 -6.06 6.64
CA GLY A 221 5.77 -5.10 7.33
C GLY A 221 6.13 -3.87 6.51
N LEU A 222 5.95 -3.88 5.18
CA LEU A 222 6.20 -2.73 4.29
C LEU A 222 4.96 -1.86 4.07
N ILE A 223 3.75 -2.39 4.19
CA ILE A 223 2.48 -1.66 4.01
C ILE A 223 2.36 -0.39 4.87
N PRO A 224 2.90 -0.31 6.11
CA PRO A 224 2.92 0.95 6.87
C PRO A 224 3.65 2.11 6.14
N LEU A 225 4.53 1.82 5.18
CA LEU A 225 5.17 2.84 4.32
C LEU A 225 4.18 3.50 3.35
N PHE A 226 2.97 2.99 3.16
CA PHE A 226 1.99 3.58 2.25
C PHE A 226 1.30 4.80 2.86
N ALA A 227 1.29 4.90 4.19
CA ALA A 227 0.76 6.03 4.92
C ALA A 227 1.76 7.19 4.94
N VAL A 228 1.89 7.87 3.80
CA VAL A 228 2.73 9.06 3.61
C VAL A 228 1.88 10.20 3.06
N GLU A 229 1.91 11.34 3.74
CA GLU A 229 1.49 12.61 3.14
C GLU A 229 2.34 13.80 3.51
N ARG A 230 2.29 14.85 2.68
CA ARG A 230 3.00 16.12 2.92
C ARG A 230 2.03 17.29 2.98
N LEU A 231 2.15 18.14 3.99
CA LEU A 231 1.38 19.38 4.11
C LEU A 231 2.34 20.56 4.03
N GLU A 232 2.46 21.19 2.86
CA GLU A 232 3.19 22.44 2.73
C GLU A 232 2.44 23.55 3.44
N SER A 233 3.14 24.34 4.25
CA SER A 233 2.55 25.46 5.00
C SER A 233 1.79 26.41 4.08
N ALA A 234 2.34 26.74 2.92
CA ALA A 234 1.68 27.60 1.93
C ALA A 234 0.43 26.98 1.30
N TRP A 235 0.37 25.64 1.21
CA TRP A 235 -0.81 24.96 0.66
C TRP A 235 -1.94 24.91 1.68
N ILE A 236 -1.62 24.73 2.97
CA ILE A 236 -2.63 24.67 4.03
C ILE A 236 -3.02 26.03 4.61
N GLU A 237 -2.25 27.09 4.35
CA GLU A 237 -2.50 28.44 4.86
C GLU A 237 -3.95 28.95 4.67
N PRO A 238 -4.65 28.68 3.55
CA PRO A 238 -6.05 29.09 3.40
C PRO A 238 -7.02 28.41 4.37
N PHE A 239 -6.70 27.19 4.82
CA PHE A 239 -7.55 26.38 5.71
C PHE A 239 -7.27 26.77 7.17
N LYS A 240 -7.92 27.84 7.64
CA LYS A 240 -7.63 28.45 8.94
C LYS A 240 -8.02 27.55 10.11
N GLU A 241 -9.14 26.85 10.03
CA GLU A 241 -9.59 25.92 11.07
C GLU A 241 -8.65 24.71 11.13
N PHE A 242 -8.38 24.09 9.98
CA PHE A 242 -7.47 22.95 9.89
C PHE A 242 -6.06 23.30 10.39
N THR A 243 -5.50 24.43 9.94
CA THR A 243 -4.15 24.87 10.35
C THR A 243 -4.11 25.20 11.84
N GLY A 244 -5.15 25.82 12.38
CA GLY A 244 -5.29 26.06 13.82
C GLY A 244 -5.30 24.76 14.62
N ASN A 245 -6.07 23.77 14.16
CA ASN A 245 -6.16 22.45 14.80
C ASN A 245 -4.85 21.66 14.71
N LEU A 246 -4.17 21.67 13.55
CA LEU A 246 -2.85 21.06 13.38
C LEU A 246 -1.85 21.67 14.37
N ASN A 247 -1.75 23.00 14.43
CA ASN A 247 -0.83 23.68 15.34
C ASN A 247 -1.17 23.42 16.82
N TRP A 248 -2.45 23.38 17.16
CA TRP A 248 -2.88 23.00 18.51
C TRP A 248 -2.44 21.57 18.84
N PHE A 249 -2.58 20.64 17.90
CA PHE A 249 -2.22 19.24 18.11
C PHE A 249 -0.71 19.05 18.26
N LEU A 250 0.09 19.70 17.39
CA LEU A 250 1.55 19.77 17.48
C LEU A 250 2.03 20.32 18.84
N LYS A 251 1.33 21.32 19.38
CA LYS A 251 1.70 21.93 20.66
C LYS A 251 1.26 21.12 21.88
N ASN A 252 0.06 20.55 21.86
CA ASN A 252 -0.60 20.00 23.05
C ASN A 252 -0.62 18.47 23.13
N ARG A 253 -0.29 17.77 22.03
CA ARG A 253 -0.31 16.29 21.97
C ARG A 253 1.04 15.72 21.49
N ARG A 254 2.14 16.37 21.93
CA ARG A 254 3.54 16.04 21.60
C ARG A 254 3.87 14.56 21.69
N GLU A 255 3.41 13.89 22.76
CA GLU A 255 3.60 12.43 22.96
C GLU A 255 3.11 11.58 21.78
N MET A 256 2.11 12.02 21.03
CA MET A 256 1.55 11.28 19.89
C MET A 256 2.13 11.77 18.55
N VAL A 257 2.35 13.07 18.41
CA VAL A 257 2.66 13.71 17.11
C VAL A 257 4.15 13.79 16.80
N ASP A 258 5.03 13.92 17.80
CA ASP A 258 6.48 14.13 17.60
C ASP A 258 7.13 12.97 16.82
N GLU A 259 6.45 11.83 16.82
CA GLU A 259 6.91 10.59 16.24
C GLU A 259 6.27 10.27 14.87
N VAL A 260 5.23 11.00 14.46
CA VAL A 260 4.43 10.67 13.25
C VAL A 260 4.07 11.88 12.36
N ILE A 261 4.36 13.10 12.84
CA ILE A 261 4.28 14.35 12.07
C ILE A 261 5.62 15.08 12.19
N HIS A 262 6.40 15.02 11.12
CA HIS A 262 7.77 15.53 11.07
C HIS A 262 7.77 16.92 10.44
N THR A 263 8.30 17.91 11.16
CA THR A 263 8.43 19.28 10.65
C THR A 263 9.73 19.39 9.85
N ILE A 264 9.63 19.67 8.55
CA ILE A 264 10.78 19.83 7.64
C ILE A 264 10.85 21.28 7.19
N GLU A 265 11.95 21.95 7.52
CA GLU A 265 12.26 23.27 6.98
C GLU A 265 12.79 23.13 5.55
N GLN A 266 12.14 23.83 4.62
CA GLN A 266 12.50 23.86 3.21
C GLN A 266 13.54 24.96 2.94
N PRO A 267 14.34 24.86 1.86
CA PRO A 267 15.36 25.86 1.53
C PRO A 267 14.83 27.28 1.32
N ASP A 268 13.54 27.43 0.99
CA ASP A 268 12.87 28.72 0.81
C ASP A 268 12.32 29.31 2.13
N GLY A 269 12.64 28.70 3.27
CA GLY A 269 12.20 29.11 4.60
C GLY A 269 10.77 28.67 4.94
N LYS A 270 10.08 27.95 4.05
CA LYS A 270 8.75 27.39 4.34
C LYS A 270 8.86 26.08 5.08
N THR A 271 7.74 25.62 5.61
CA THR A 271 7.65 24.38 6.38
C THR A 271 6.82 23.37 5.61
N THR A 272 7.29 22.13 5.58
CA THR A 272 6.49 20.97 5.16
C THR A 272 6.30 20.06 6.35
N TYR A 273 5.06 19.78 6.70
CA TYR A 273 4.75 18.72 7.67
C TYR A 273 4.68 17.39 6.93
N LEU A 274 5.59 16.48 7.21
CA LEU A 274 5.62 15.12 6.67
C LEU A 274 4.92 14.18 7.64
N LEU A 275 3.81 13.60 7.21
CA LEU A 275 3.04 12.64 7.96
C LEU A 275 3.47 11.23 7.52
N THR A 276 4.15 10.51 8.40
CA THR A 276 4.56 9.12 8.20
C THR A 276 4.42 8.31 9.49
N ILE A 277 4.03 7.03 9.39
CA ILE A 277 3.96 6.14 10.57
C ILE A 277 5.34 5.99 11.23
N VAL A 278 6.38 5.91 10.39
CA VAL A 278 7.78 5.80 10.80
C VAL A 278 8.45 7.16 10.92
N ASN A 279 9.37 7.30 11.87
CA ASN A 279 10.32 8.40 11.88
C ASN A 279 11.48 8.16 10.89
N THR A 280 12.37 9.12 10.71
CA THR A 280 13.48 9.03 9.74
C THR A 280 14.45 7.89 10.04
N HIS A 281 14.70 7.56 11.30
CA HIS A 281 15.56 6.43 11.68
C HIS A 281 14.91 5.09 11.33
N GLN A 282 13.63 4.92 11.69
CA GLN A 282 12.83 3.74 11.35
C GLN A 282 12.68 3.58 9.83
N LEU A 283 12.45 4.68 9.11
CA LEU A 283 12.40 4.70 7.65
C LEU A 283 13.71 4.17 7.07
N HIS A 284 14.86 4.68 7.51
CA HIS A 284 16.17 4.19 7.04
C HIS A 284 16.31 2.69 7.27
N ARG A 285 16.01 2.19 8.48
CA ARG A 285 16.05 0.76 8.81
C ARG A 285 15.14 -0.09 7.91
N MET A 286 13.92 0.37 7.63
CA MET A 286 13.03 -0.35 6.71
C MET A 286 13.56 -0.36 5.27
N LEU A 287 14.17 0.74 4.82
CA LEU A 287 14.76 0.84 3.49
C LEU A 287 16.01 -0.06 3.34
N GLU A 288 16.78 -0.28 4.41
CA GLU A 288 17.89 -1.26 4.42
C GLU A 288 17.41 -2.69 4.08
N HIS A 289 16.19 -3.06 4.49
CA HIS A 289 15.59 -4.34 4.11
C HIS A 289 14.92 -4.28 2.72
N MET A 290 14.10 -3.25 2.48
CA MET A 290 13.31 -3.13 1.25
C MET A 290 14.21 -3.01 0.01
N TYR A 291 15.27 -2.20 0.09
CA TYR A 291 16.21 -1.94 -0.99
C TYR A 291 17.48 -2.81 -0.81
N ASN A 292 17.29 -4.12 -0.68
CA ASN A 292 18.36 -5.10 -0.53
C ASN A 292 18.11 -6.32 -1.44
N THR A 293 19.08 -6.68 -2.26
CA THR A 293 18.96 -7.74 -3.27
C THR A 293 18.82 -9.14 -2.68
N GLU A 294 19.37 -9.35 -1.48
CA GLU A 294 19.27 -10.60 -0.69
C GLU A 294 17.97 -10.68 0.12
N GLU A 295 17.16 -9.62 0.09
CA GLU A 295 15.86 -9.54 0.74
C GLU A 295 14.76 -9.21 -0.28
N PHE A 296 14.28 -7.97 -0.30
CA PHE A 296 13.08 -7.59 -1.04
C PHE A 296 13.36 -7.09 -2.47
N LEU A 297 14.53 -6.54 -2.76
CA LEU A 297 14.82 -5.92 -4.06
C LEU A 297 15.12 -6.98 -5.12
N SER A 298 14.16 -7.24 -6.00
CA SER A 298 14.31 -8.11 -7.16
C SER A 298 14.96 -7.33 -8.33
N PRO A 299 15.60 -8.00 -9.30
CA PRO A 299 15.86 -7.41 -10.62
C PRO A 299 14.61 -6.87 -11.33
N TYR A 300 13.40 -7.24 -10.86
CA TYR A 300 12.13 -6.96 -11.53
C TYR A 300 11.12 -6.18 -10.67
N GLY A 301 11.49 -5.72 -9.47
CA GLY A 301 10.61 -4.96 -8.58
C GLY A 301 10.82 -5.30 -7.11
N ILE A 302 9.74 -5.27 -6.31
CA ILE A 302 9.78 -5.62 -4.89
C ILE A 302 9.10 -6.98 -4.68
N ARG A 303 9.82 -7.93 -4.08
CA ARG A 303 9.32 -9.26 -3.72
C ARG A 303 8.25 -9.14 -2.63
N SER A 304 7.26 -10.02 -2.67
CA SER A 304 6.21 -10.07 -1.65
C SER A 304 6.69 -10.58 -0.29
N LEU A 305 7.77 -11.37 -0.29
CA LEU A 305 8.45 -11.90 0.89
C LEU A 305 9.96 -11.74 0.70
N SER A 306 10.67 -11.42 1.79
CA SER A 306 12.13 -11.31 1.79
C SER A 306 12.76 -12.65 1.41
N LYS A 307 13.67 -12.62 0.44
CA LYS A 307 14.41 -13.79 -0.04
C LYS A 307 15.19 -14.51 1.07
N ARG A 308 15.51 -13.84 2.19
CA ARG A 308 16.12 -14.47 3.37
C ARG A 308 15.40 -15.72 3.86
N HIS A 309 14.08 -15.80 3.65
CA HIS A 309 13.27 -16.94 4.06
C HIS A 309 13.51 -18.21 3.23
N GLU A 310 14.31 -18.13 2.17
CA GLU A 310 14.86 -19.29 1.44
C GLU A 310 15.81 -20.10 2.33
N SER A 311 16.74 -19.43 3.02
CA SER A 311 17.71 -20.07 3.92
C SER A 311 17.24 -20.13 5.37
N GLN A 312 16.35 -19.20 5.77
CA GLN A 312 15.86 -19.06 7.14
C GLN A 312 14.32 -18.96 7.14
N PRO A 313 13.60 -20.05 6.82
CA PRO A 313 12.14 -20.03 6.83
C PRO A 313 11.62 -19.74 8.25
N PHE A 314 10.52 -19.01 8.35
CA PHE A 314 9.85 -18.79 9.63
C PHE A 314 8.99 -20.00 9.98
N VAL A 315 9.11 -20.53 11.20
CA VAL A 315 8.39 -21.71 11.66
C VAL A 315 7.58 -21.40 12.92
N PHE A 316 6.31 -21.76 12.92
CA PHE A 316 5.42 -21.60 14.07
C PHE A 316 4.47 -22.80 14.17
N LYS A 317 4.46 -23.48 15.33
CA LYS A 317 3.60 -24.66 15.60
C LYS A 317 3.64 -25.73 14.49
N GLY A 318 4.81 -25.98 13.89
CA GLY A 318 5.00 -26.96 12.81
C GLY A 318 4.62 -26.48 11.40
N LEU A 319 4.08 -25.27 11.27
CA LEU A 319 3.82 -24.61 9.98
C LEU A 319 5.02 -23.74 9.60
N SER A 320 5.29 -23.62 8.30
CA SER A 320 6.45 -22.90 7.77
C SER A 320 6.07 -21.89 6.68
N VAL A 321 6.77 -20.75 6.68
CA VAL A 321 6.79 -19.76 5.60
C VAL A 321 8.23 -19.69 5.07
N GLY A 322 8.43 -20.25 3.88
CA GLY A 322 9.65 -20.11 3.09
C GLY A 322 9.44 -19.18 1.90
N TYR A 323 10.55 -18.85 1.22
CA TYR A 323 10.53 -18.08 -0.01
C TYR A 323 10.23 -18.97 -1.23
N ASP A 324 9.07 -18.75 -1.84
CA ASP A 324 8.60 -19.41 -3.06
C ASP A 324 8.54 -18.33 -4.15
N PRO A 325 9.53 -18.21 -5.05
CA PRO A 325 9.59 -17.09 -5.98
C PRO A 325 8.57 -17.18 -7.12
N ALA A 326 7.89 -18.32 -7.27
CA ALA A 326 6.97 -18.63 -8.37
C ALA A 326 5.59 -19.06 -7.86
N GLU A 327 5.16 -20.28 -8.16
CA GLU A 327 3.95 -20.89 -7.59
C GLU A 327 4.16 -21.23 -6.11
N SER A 328 3.09 -21.19 -5.31
CA SER A 328 3.22 -21.48 -3.88
C SER A 328 3.38 -22.98 -3.62
N SER A 329 4.25 -23.33 -2.68
CA SER A 329 4.29 -24.65 -2.06
C SER A 329 3.14 -24.90 -1.08
N SER A 330 2.41 -23.85 -0.68
CA SER A 330 1.29 -23.88 0.26
C SER A 330 -0.06 -23.77 -0.45
N LYS A 331 -1.07 -24.48 0.09
CA LYS A 331 -2.46 -24.43 -0.40
C LYS A 331 -3.40 -23.62 0.50
N LEU A 332 -2.87 -22.78 1.37
CA LEU A 332 -3.68 -21.88 2.19
C LEU A 332 -4.59 -21.04 1.27
N LYS A 333 -5.90 -20.99 1.56
CA LYS A 333 -6.93 -20.31 0.74
C LYS A 333 -6.97 -20.73 -0.75
N GLY A 334 -6.67 -22.00 -1.04
CA GLY A 334 -6.87 -22.59 -2.37
C GLY A 334 -5.62 -22.66 -3.25
N GLY A 335 -4.55 -21.94 -2.90
CA GLY A 335 -3.21 -22.14 -3.47
C GLY A 335 -2.97 -21.63 -4.90
N ASN A 336 -3.90 -20.83 -5.46
CA ASN A 336 -3.75 -20.29 -6.82
C ASN A 336 -2.83 -19.06 -6.88
N SER A 337 -2.89 -18.19 -5.87
CA SER A 337 -2.08 -16.98 -5.78
C SER A 337 -0.93 -17.17 -4.79
N ASN A 338 0.20 -16.50 -5.03
CA ASN A 338 1.39 -16.61 -4.16
C ASN A 338 1.97 -15.26 -3.74
N TRP A 339 1.94 -15.01 -2.44
CA TRP A 339 2.51 -13.84 -1.76
C TRP A 339 3.81 -14.14 -1.00
N ARG A 340 4.42 -15.31 -1.22
CA ARG A 340 5.65 -15.75 -0.53
C ARG A 340 6.93 -15.54 -1.35
N GLY A 341 6.98 -14.51 -2.18
CA GLY A 341 8.18 -14.22 -2.97
C GLY A 341 7.97 -13.48 -4.29
N PRO A 342 6.89 -13.74 -5.06
CA PRO A 342 6.68 -13.08 -6.34
C PRO A 342 6.57 -11.56 -6.23
N VAL A 343 6.83 -10.87 -7.33
CA VAL A 343 6.62 -9.43 -7.49
C VAL A 343 5.17 -9.18 -7.92
N TRP A 344 4.51 -8.26 -7.24
CA TRP A 344 3.14 -7.84 -7.53
C TRP A 344 3.08 -6.36 -7.91
N PHE A 345 2.35 -6.04 -8.97
CA PHE A 345 2.20 -4.67 -9.46
C PHE A 345 1.53 -3.73 -8.45
N PRO A 346 0.39 -4.07 -7.82
CA PRO A 346 -0.31 -3.19 -6.88
C PRO A 346 0.57 -2.63 -5.76
N THR A 347 1.26 -3.51 -5.04
CA THR A 347 2.04 -3.13 -3.86
C THR A 347 3.34 -2.45 -4.25
N SER A 348 4.03 -2.94 -5.29
CA SER A 348 5.23 -2.26 -5.82
C SER A 348 4.90 -0.85 -6.34
N PHE A 349 3.75 -0.66 -6.97
CA PHE A 349 3.29 0.66 -7.42
C PHE A 349 3.06 1.62 -6.25
N LEU A 350 2.41 1.15 -5.17
CA LEU A 350 2.22 1.96 -3.97
C LEU A 350 3.54 2.29 -3.25
N ILE A 351 4.53 1.38 -3.27
CA ILE A 351 5.90 1.66 -2.79
C ILE A 351 6.50 2.81 -3.59
N ILE A 352 6.45 2.75 -4.93
CA ILE A 352 6.96 3.80 -5.82
C ILE A 352 6.28 5.14 -5.53
N GLU A 353 4.96 5.17 -5.35
CA GLU A 353 4.24 6.41 -5.02
C GLU A 353 4.64 6.97 -3.65
N SER A 354 4.82 6.08 -2.66
CA SER A 354 5.21 6.46 -1.30
C SER A 354 6.63 7.05 -1.29
N LEU A 355 7.58 6.40 -1.97
CA LEU A 355 8.94 6.91 -2.15
C LEU A 355 8.97 8.25 -2.90
N ARG A 356 8.11 8.45 -3.91
CA ARG A 356 7.98 9.74 -4.59
C ARG A 356 7.51 10.84 -3.64
N LYS A 357 6.52 10.56 -2.79
CA LYS A 357 6.03 11.52 -1.78
C LYS A 357 7.12 11.84 -0.75
N LEU A 358 7.78 10.82 -0.22
CA LEU A 358 8.92 10.96 0.70
C LEU A 358 10.04 11.81 0.08
N GLY A 359 10.45 11.51 -1.14
CA GLY A 359 11.49 12.26 -1.85
C GLY A 359 11.11 13.71 -2.13
N THR A 360 9.82 14.00 -2.34
CA THR A 360 9.33 15.37 -2.49
C THR A 360 9.40 16.14 -1.16
N ALA A 361 9.05 15.50 -0.05
CA ALA A 361 9.02 16.15 1.26
C ALA A 361 10.42 16.33 1.87
N LEU A 362 11.25 15.28 1.82
CA LEU A 362 12.60 15.25 2.38
C LEU A 362 13.63 15.96 1.48
N GLY A 363 13.30 16.11 0.20
CA GLY A 363 14.16 16.75 -0.79
C GLY A 363 15.36 15.90 -1.22
N PRO A 364 16.12 16.36 -2.23
CA PRO A 364 17.19 15.58 -2.87
C PRO A 364 18.44 15.41 -1.98
N LYS A 365 18.58 16.20 -0.92
CA LYS A 365 19.71 16.10 0.02
C LYS A 365 19.55 14.93 1.00
N TYR A 366 18.32 14.48 1.23
CA TYR A 366 18.07 13.32 2.06
C TYR A 366 18.38 12.06 1.27
N THR A 367 19.47 11.39 1.65
CA THR A 367 19.92 10.14 1.06
C THR A 367 20.13 9.11 2.15
N VAL A 368 20.00 7.84 1.78
CA VAL A 368 20.32 6.71 2.66
C VAL A 368 21.29 5.78 1.94
N THR A 369 21.98 4.96 2.70
CA THR A 369 22.82 3.88 2.19
C THR A 369 22.14 2.55 2.48
N THR A 370 22.08 1.67 1.47
CA THR A 370 21.41 0.38 1.55
C THR A 370 22.21 -0.68 0.79
N PRO A 371 22.05 -1.98 1.09
CA PRO A 371 22.76 -3.02 0.34
C PRO A 371 22.48 -2.99 -1.17
N GLY A 372 21.24 -2.72 -1.58
CA GLY A 372 20.85 -2.63 -2.98
C GLY A 372 21.33 -1.37 -3.70
N SER A 373 21.83 -0.36 -2.96
CA SER A 373 22.50 0.80 -3.54
C SER A 373 24.02 0.62 -3.65
N HIS A 374 24.53 -0.60 -3.40
CA HIS A 374 25.96 -0.91 -3.39
C HIS A 374 26.76 0.03 -2.50
N ASP A 375 26.21 0.30 -1.31
CA ASP A 375 26.76 1.21 -0.31
C ASP A 375 26.92 2.68 -0.76
N ALA A 376 26.39 3.04 -1.92
CA ALA A 376 26.32 4.42 -2.37
C ALA A 376 25.08 5.13 -1.79
N PRO A 377 25.17 6.44 -1.45
CA PRO A 377 24.00 7.23 -1.08
C PRO A 377 22.99 7.27 -2.22
N ILE A 378 21.72 6.98 -1.92
CA ILE A 378 20.61 7.01 -2.88
C ILE A 378 19.42 7.80 -2.30
N GLY A 379 18.79 8.62 -3.13
CA GLY A 379 17.59 9.38 -2.76
C GLY A 379 16.30 8.58 -2.97
N MET A 380 15.23 8.97 -2.27
CA MET A 380 13.93 8.26 -2.37
C MET A 380 13.37 8.25 -3.79
N ARG A 381 13.52 9.36 -4.53
CA ARG A 381 13.03 9.46 -5.92
C ARG A 381 13.83 8.57 -6.87
N ASP A 382 15.12 8.39 -6.61
CA ASP A 382 15.99 7.52 -7.41
C ASP A 382 15.68 6.05 -7.13
N MET A 383 15.42 5.67 -5.87
CA MET A 383 14.88 4.34 -5.54
C MET A 383 13.56 4.08 -6.26
N ALA A 384 12.63 5.04 -6.22
CA ALA A 384 11.34 4.92 -6.90
C ALA A 384 11.50 4.72 -8.41
N TYR A 385 12.42 5.47 -9.03
CA TYR A 385 12.75 5.35 -10.44
C TYR A 385 13.39 3.99 -10.78
N ASP A 386 14.33 3.51 -9.96
CA ASP A 386 14.96 2.20 -10.20
C ASP A 386 13.94 1.06 -10.10
N ILE A 387 13.05 1.08 -9.10
CA ILE A 387 11.98 0.08 -8.96
C ILE A 387 11.03 0.15 -10.16
N ALA A 388 10.61 1.35 -10.58
CA ALA A 388 9.75 1.52 -11.76
C ALA A 388 10.41 0.97 -13.03
N ARG A 389 11.70 1.27 -13.24
CA ARG A 389 12.48 0.77 -14.39
C ARG A 389 12.56 -0.76 -14.40
N ARG A 390 12.81 -1.40 -13.25
CA ARG A 390 12.84 -2.87 -13.10
C ARG A 390 11.50 -3.51 -13.43
N MET A 391 10.40 -2.88 -13.03
CA MET A 391 9.07 -3.37 -13.34
C MET A 391 8.73 -3.24 -14.84
N ILE A 392 9.11 -2.12 -15.46
CA ILE A 392 8.94 -1.90 -16.90
C ILE A 392 9.79 -2.89 -17.70
N SER A 393 11.03 -3.16 -17.27
CA SER A 393 11.94 -4.04 -18.01
C SER A 393 11.44 -5.47 -18.16
N MET A 394 10.51 -5.93 -17.32
CA MET A 394 9.85 -7.23 -17.51
C MET A 394 9.16 -7.37 -18.86
N PHE A 395 8.70 -6.25 -19.42
CA PHE A 395 7.98 -6.18 -20.69
C PHE A 395 8.86 -5.81 -21.87
N LEU A 396 10.14 -5.47 -21.67
CA LEU A 396 11.06 -5.05 -22.73
C LEU A 396 11.93 -6.21 -23.21
N LEU A 397 12.50 -6.07 -24.40
CA LEU A 397 13.53 -6.98 -24.89
C LEU A 397 14.84 -6.73 -24.12
N ASP A 398 15.44 -7.79 -23.62
CA ASP A 398 16.78 -7.80 -23.03
C ASP A 398 17.89 -7.88 -24.10
N GLU A 399 19.16 -7.95 -23.68
CA GLU A 399 20.29 -8.11 -24.62
C GLU A 399 20.24 -9.38 -25.48
N ASN A 400 19.43 -10.38 -25.09
CA ASN A 400 19.26 -11.64 -25.80
C ASN A 400 18.00 -11.63 -26.70
N ASN A 401 17.35 -10.47 -26.89
CA ASN A 401 16.07 -10.32 -27.57
C ASN A 401 14.94 -11.15 -26.94
N ARG A 402 14.95 -11.31 -25.61
CA ARG A 402 13.91 -12.01 -24.86
C ARG A 402 13.20 -11.03 -23.93
N ARG A 403 11.92 -11.28 -23.65
CA ARG A 403 11.18 -10.55 -22.62
C ARG A 403 11.07 -11.40 -21.36
N PRO A 404 11.48 -10.91 -20.18
CA PRO A 404 11.38 -11.66 -18.93
C PRO A 404 9.97 -12.20 -18.68
N VAL A 405 8.92 -11.42 -19.01
CA VAL A 405 7.52 -11.80 -18.82
C VAL A 405 7.13 -13.14 -19.45
N PHE A 406 7.78 -13.58 -20.53
CA PHE A 406 7.50 -14.88 -21.15
C PHE A 406 8.29 -16.06 -20.57
N GLY A 407 9.30 -15.77 -19.74
CA GLY A 407 10.14 -16.76 -19.08
C GLY A 407 10.75 -17.78 -20.05
N ALA A 408 10.53 -19.06 -19.75
CA ALA A 408 11.04 -20.18 -20.55
C ALA A 408 10.09 -20.63 -21.68
N THR A 409 8.96 -19.95 -21.89
CA THR A 409 7.92 -20.38 -22.84
C THR A 409 8.34 -20.06 -24.27
N ARG A 410 9.04 -21.01 -24.91
CA ARG A 410 9.62 -20.85 -26.26
C ARG A 410 8.66 -20.30 -27.31
N HIS A 411 7.38 -20.66 -27.25
CA HIS A 411 6.39 -20.16 -28.22
C HIS A 411 6.28 -18.64 -28.23
N PHE A 412 6.30 -17.98 -27.06
CA PHE A 412 6.24 -16.52 -26.96
C PHE A 412 7.62 -15.85 -27.07
N VAL A 413 8.71 -16.62 -27.08
CA VAL A 413 10.07 -16.08 -27.16
C VAL A 413 10.61 -16.17 -28.59
N ASP A 414 10.46 -17.33 -29.21
CA ASP A 414 11.15 -17.69 -30.45
C ASP A 414 10.27 -17.47 -31.70
N ASP A 415 8.94 -17.51 -31.56
CA ASP A 415 8.02 -17.34 -32.70
C ASP A 415 7.81 -15.85 -33.02
N PRO A 416 8.21 -15.37 -34.22
CA PRO A 416 8.01 -13.98 -34.63
C PRO A 416 6.55 -13.54 -34.65
N THR A 417 5.62 -14.49 -34.74
CA THR A 417 4.18 -14.23 -34.71
C THR A 417 3.72 -13.84 -33.30
N TRP A 418 4.30 -14.45 -32.26
CA TRP A 418 3.80 -14.34 -30.88
C TRP A 418 4.64 -13.46 -29.97
N ARG A 419 5.93 -13.24 -30.31
CA ARG A 419 6.88 -12.53 -29.44
C ARG A 419 6.54 -11.08 -29.10
N ASP A 420 5.65 -10.46 -29.87
CA ASP A 420 5.21 -9.08 -29.68
C ASP A 420 3.76 -8.99 -29.17
N HIS A 421 3.11 -10.13 -28.91
CA HIS A 421 1.81 -10.22 -28.24
C HIS A 421 1.98 -10.30 -26.72
N LEU A 422 2.21 -9.13 -26.10
CA LEU A 422 2.40 -9.03 -24.66
C LEU A 422 1.19 -9.53 -23.88
N LEU A 423 1.47 -10.36 -22.87
CA LEU A 423 0.49 -10.87 -21.91
C LEU A 423 0.66 -10.14 -20.58
N PHE A 424 -0.41 -10.07 -19.81
CA PHE A 424 -0.45 -9.39 -18.51
C PHE A 424 -0.76 -10.42 -17.44
N TYR A 425 0.24 -10.75 -16.64
CA TYR A 425 0.14 -11.82 -15.67
C TYR A 425 -0.34 -11.33 -14.30
N GLU A 426 -0.89 -12.25 -13.50
CA GLU A 426 -1.35 -11.98 -12.13
C GLU A 426 -0.20 -11.46 -11.25
N TYR A 427 0.94 -12.14 -11.33
CA TYR A 427 2.17 -11.79 -10.63
C TYR A 427 3.39 -12.29 -11.40
N PHE A 428 4.58 -11.93 -10.93
CA PHE A 428 5.84 -12.18 -11.64
C PHE A 428 6.85 -12.88 -10.73
N HIS A 429 7.60 -13.81 -11.29
CA HIS A 429 8.60 -14.56 -10.55
C HIS A 429 9.61 -13.62 -9.88
N GLY A 430 9.85 -13.82 -8.58
CA GLY A 430 10.67 -12.93 -7.75
C GLY A 430 12.14 -12.77 -8.16
N ASP A 431 12.65 -13.60 -9.06
CA ASP A 431 14.09 -13.69 -9.41
C ASP A 431 14.37 -13.61 -10.90
N ASN A 432 13.43 -13.99 -11.76
CA ASN A 432 13.62 -13.97 -13.22
C ASN A 432 12.53 -13.20 -13.99
N GLY A 433 11.50 -12.67 -13.32
CA GLY A 433 10.49 -11.81 -13.94
C GLY A 433 9.50 -12.54 -14.87
N ALA A 434 9.50 -13.88 -14.88
CA ALA A 434 8.52 -14.67 -15.63
C ALA A 434 7.10 -14.39 -15.12
N GLY A 435 6.15 -14.18 -16.04
CA GLY A 435 4.74 -14.04 -15.70
C GLY A 435 4.14 -15.37 -15.22
N ILE A 436 3.39 -15.32 -14.13
CA ILE A 436 2.78 -16.49 -13.46
C ILE A 436 1.33 -16.18 -13.09
N GLY A 437 0.51 -17.22 -12.98
CA GLY A 437 -0.91 -17.12 -12.68
C GLY A 437 -1.72 -16.76 -13.92
N ALA A 438 -2.85 -16.09 -13.73
CA ALA A 438 -3.70 -15.67 -14.84
C ALA A 438 -2.93 -14.79 -15.84
N SER A 439 -2.98 -15.12 -17.13
CA SER A 439 -2.20 -14.52 -18.22
C SER A 439 -2.90 -13.35 -18.93
N HIS A 440 -4.20 -13.18 -18.66
CA HIS A 440 -5.03 -12.07 -19.14
C HIS A 440 -5.45 -11.17 -17.98
N GLN A 441 -4.60 -11.04 -16.96
CA GLN A 441 -4.73 -10.07 -15.90
C GLN A 441 -4.28 -8.68 -16.40
N THR A 442 -4.92 -8.17 -17.45
CA THR A 442 -4.98 -6.71 -17.73
C THR A 442 -5.81 -5.98 -16.68
N GLY A 443 -5.82 -6.52 -15.45
CA GLY A 443 -6.31 -5.94 -14.23
C GLY A 443 -5.27 -4.98 -13.67
N TRP A 444 -4.74 -5.24 -12.48
CA TRP A 444 -3.73 -4.38 -11.87
C TRP A 444 -2.39 -4.34 -12.61
N THR A 445 -2.05 -5.33 -13.44
CA THR A 445 -0.74 -5.35 -14.14
C THR A 445 -0.68 -4.26 -15.22
N ALA A 446 -1.84 -3.76 -15.65
CA ALA A 446 -1.93 -2.60 -16.52
C ALA A 446 -1.35 -1.32 -15.89
N LEU A 447 -1.08 -1.29 -14.57
CA LEU A 447 -0.32 -0.21 -13.92
C LEU A 447 1.06 0.04 -14.54
N VAL A 448 1.62 -0.91 -15.29
CA VAL A 448 2.84 -0.68 -16.10
C VAL A 448 2.67 0.52 -17.04
N ALA A 449 1.47 0.77 -17.59
CA ALA A 449 1.19 1.92 -18.43
C ALA A 449 1.39 3.25 -17.67
N ASN A 450 0.95 3.31 -16.40
CA ASN A 450 1.21 4.46 -15.54
C ASN A 450 2.69 4.62 -15.23
N LEU A 451 3.42 3.52 -15.00
CA LEU A 451 4.86 3.58 -14.77
C LEU A 451 5.60 4.18 -15.99
N ILE A 452 5.22 3.78 -17.21
CA ILE A 452 5.78 4.32 -18.45
C ILE A 452 5.44 5.81 -18.60
N ASP A 453 4.16 6.18 -18.47
CA ASP A 453 3.69 7.58 -18.61
C ASP A 453 4.39 8.54 -17.63
N GLU A 454 4.71 8.05 -16.43
CA GLU A 454 5.24 8.88 -15.35
C GLU A 454 6.76 8.89 -15.22
N TRP A 455 7.45 7.81 -15.63
CA TRP A 455 8.89 7.63 -15.36
C TRP A 455 9.75 7.43 -16.61
N GLN A 456 9.22 7.13 -17.79
CA GLN A 456 10.01 6.95 -19.02
C GLN A 456 9.83 8.08 -20.03
N LYS A 457 9.88 9.32 -19.55
CA LYS A 457 9.82 10.51 -20.42
C LYS A 457 11.15 10.85 -21.06
#